data_AF-A0A921EK58-F1
#
_entry.id   AF-A0A921EK58-F1
#
_cell.length_a   1.000
_cell.length_b   1.000
_cell.length_c   1.000
_cell.angle_alpha   90.00
_cell.angle_beta   90.00
_cell.angle_gamma   90.00
#
_symmetry.space_group_name_H-M   'P 1'
#
loop_
_entity.id
_entity.type
_entity.pdbx_description
1 polymer ?
#
loop_
_entity_poly.entity_id
_entity_poly.type
_entity_poly.pdbx_seq_one_letter_code
_entity_poly.pdbx_strand_id
1 'polypeptide(L)'
;MELLKYFRKLKWEFLFVVFLIVVNAGFLTLAGISSANALSAVAKFRANEFFMWVAVMGLAYIVYAIVNCLVNIEQARFSQNVDKLIRKDIATELSRSNYATFHKQTVSTYSSWLTNDITTIN
;
A
#
# COMPACT_ATOMS: atom_id res chain seq x y z
N MET A 1 0.31 17.88 -14.01
CA MET A 1 1.31 17.09 -13.27
C MET A 1 0.92 15.62 -13.45
N GLU A 2 1.68 14.83 -14.22
CA GLU A 2 1.31 13.43 -14.42
C GLU A 2 1.80 12.59 -13.22
N LEU A 3 0.88 12.25 -12.31
CA LEU A 3 1.17 11.43 -11.13
C LEU A 3 1.90 10.12 -11.49
N LEU A 4 1.55 9.53 -12.65
CA LEU A 4 2.18 8.34 -13.21
C LEU A 4 3.71 8.44 -13.36
N LYS A 5 4.27 9.65 -13.55
CA LYS A 5 5.72 9.87 -13.62
C LYS A 5 6.41 9.48 -12.32
N TYR A 6 5.81 9.77 -11.17
CA TYR A 6 6.38 9.45 -9.86
C TYR A 6 6.31 7.95 -9.58
N PHE A 7 5.18 7.30 -9.91
CA PHE A 7 5.05 5.84 -9.85
C PHE A 7 6.07 5.12 -10.76
N ARG A 8 6.33 5.65 -11.96
CA ARG A 8 7.34 5.08 -12.87
C ARG A 8 8.76 5.24 -12.33
N LYS A 9 9.04 6.30 -11.58
CA LYS A 9 10.34 6.56 -10.94
C LYS A 9 10.57 5.62 -9.74
N LEU A 10 9.51 5.31 -8.99
CA LEU A 10 9.51 4.39 -7.85
C LEU A 10 8.95 2.99 -8.21
N LYS A 11 9.06 2.59 -9.48
CA LYS A 11 8.40 1.37 -10.00
C LYS A 11 8.71 0.09 -9.22
N TRP A 12 9.91 -0.02 -8.66
CA TRP A 12 10.33 -1.19 -7.90
C TRP A 12 9.67 -1.26 -6.52
N GLU A 13 9.58 -0.12 -5.82
CA GLU A 13 8.85 -0.03 -4.55
C GLU A 13 7.36 -0.30 -4.78
N PHE A 14 6.78 0.28 -5.83
CA PHE A 14 5.39 0.03 -6.20
C PHE A 14 5.13 -1.46 -6.51
N LEU A 15 5.97 -2.09 -7.35
CA LEU A 15 5.83 -3.50 -7.69
C LEU A 15 5.98 -4.40 -6.47
N PHE A 16 6.88 -4.06 -5.55
CA PHE A 16 7.08 -4.79 -4.29
C PHE A 16 5.84 -4.71 -3.39
N VAL A 17 5.27 -3.52 -3.21
CA VAL A 17 4.03 -3.33 -2.44
C VAL A 17 2.88 -4.12 -3.07
N VAL A 18 2.71 -4.05 -4.39
CA VAL A 18 1.67 -4.81 -5.11
C VAL A 18 1.87 -6.32 -4.94
N PHE A 19 3.11 -6.80 -5.05
CA PHE A 19 3.44 -8.20 -4.81
C PHE A 19 3.06 -8.64 -3.39
N LEU A 20 3.40 -7.86 -2.37
CA LEU A 20 3.03 -8.17 -0.98
C LEU A 20 1.51 -8.21 -0.79
N ILE A 21 0.75 -7.30 -1.42
CA ILE A 21 -0.72 -7.31 -1.38
C ILE A 21 -1.28 -8.60 -2.00
N VAL A 22 -0.76 -9.03 -3.15
CA VAL A 22 -1.18 -10.28 -3.80
C VAL A 22 -0.89 -11.49 -2.93
N VAL A 23 0.30 -11.55 -2.33
CA VAL A 23 0.68 -12.61 -1.38
C VAL A 23 -0.26 -12.62 -0.18
N ASN A 24 -0.55 -11.45 0.40
CA ASN A 24 -1.45 -11.31 1.53
C ASN A 24 -2.87 -11.81 1.21
N ALA A 25 -3.39 -11.43 0.03
CA ALA A 25 -4.67 -11.90 -0.47
C ALA A 25 -4.69 -13.43 -0.66
N GLY A 26 -3.59 -14.01 -1.14
CA GLY A 26 -3.44 -15.46 -1.27
C GLY A 26 -3.58 -16.20 0.06
N PHE A 27 -2.97 -15.71 1.14
CA PHE A 27 -3.12 -16.29 2.47
C PHE A 27 -4.53 -16.15 3.03
N LEU A 28 -5.18 -15.00 2.79
CA LEU A 28 -6.59 -14.81 3.17
C LEU A 28 -7.52 -15.79 2.42
N THR A 29 -7.30 -15.99 1.12
CA THR A 29 -8.03 -16.99 0.34
C THR A 29 -7.77 -18.41 0.85
N LEU A 30 -6.53 -18.75 1.19
CA LEU A 30 -6.19 -20.05 1.77
C LEU A 30 -6.91 -20.29 3.10
N ALA A 31 -7.01 -19.27 3.95
CA ALA A 31 -7.77 -19.35 5.20
C ALA A 31 -9.27 -19.59 4.91
N GLY A 32 -9.84 -18.91 3.91
CA GLY A 32 -11.23 -19.12 3.46
C GLY A 32 -11.48 -20.55 2.94
N ILE A 33 -10.60 -21.07 2.09
CA ILE A 33 -10.68 -22.46 1.59
C ILE A 33 -10.57 -23.46 2.75
N SER A 34 -9.65 -23.22 3.68
CA SER A 34 -9.44 -24.08 4.85
C SER A 34 -10.67 -24.09 5.76
N SER A 35 -11.33 -22.95 5.94
CA SER A 35 -12.59 -22.85 6.68
C SER A 35 -13.71 -23.69 6.04
N ALA A 36 -13.89 -23.59 4.72
CA ALA A 36 -14.89 -24.37 3.99
C ALA A 36 -14.63 -25.89 4.07
N ASN A 37 -13.36 -26.29 4.01
CA ASN A 37 -12.97 -27.70 4.13
C ASN A 37 -13.12 -28.22 5.56
N ALA A 38 -12.80 -27.42 6.58
CA ALA A 38 -13.04 -27.75 7.98
C ALA A 38 -14.54 -27.97 8.24
N LEU A 39 -15.40 -27.09 7.73
CA LEU A 39 -16.85 -27.23 7.84
C LEU A 39 -17.35 -28.53 7.18
N SER A 40 -16.83 -28.85 6.00
CA SER A 40 -17.16 -30.09 5.29
C SER A 40 -16.70 -31.35 6.04
N ALA A 41 -15.54 -31.31 6.68
CA ALA A 41 -15.02 -32.41 7.48
C ALA A 41 -15.86 -32.65 8.74
N VAL A 42 -16.30 -31.59 9.42
CA VAL A 42 -17.21 -31.68 10.58
C VAL A 42 -18.54 -32.29 10.16
N ALA A 43 -19.13 -31.85 9.05
CA ALA A 43 -20.38 -32.39 8.54
C ALA A 43 -20.30 -33.89 8.21
N LYS A 44 -19.12 -34.38 7.84
CA LYS A 44 -18.83 -35.80 7.56
C LYS A 44 -18.33 -36.59 8.79
N PHE A 45 -18.35 -35.98 9.98
CA PHE A 45 -17.81 -36.55 11.22
C PHE A 45 -16.33 -36.99 11.12
N ARG A 46 -15.54 -36.32 10.27
CA ARG A 46 -14.11 -36.62 10.06
C ARG A 46 -13.22 -35.72 10.92
N ALA A 47 -13.03 -36.12 12.17
CA ALA A 47 -12.29 -35.32 13.16
C ALA A 47 -10.83 -35.01 12.74
N ASN A 48 -10.11 -35.99 12.18
CA ASN A 48 -8.71 -35.79 11.78
C ASN A 48 -8.56 -34.75 10.66
N GLU A 49 -9.41 -34.84 9.63
CA GLU A 49 -9.43 -33.85 8.53
C GLU A 49 -9.81 -32.46 9.05
N PHE A 50 -10.77 -32.37 9.98
CA PHE A 50 -11.15 -31.10 10.59
C PHE A 50 -9.97 -30.42 11.29
N PHE A 51 -9.28 -31.12 12.20
CA PHE A 51 -8.15 -30.53 12.93
C PHE A 51 -7.00 -30.15 12.00
N MET A 52 -6.76 -30.92 10.93
CA MET A 52 -5.78 -30.56 9.90
C MET A 52 -6.15 -29.23 9.23
N TRP A 53 -7.39 -29.06 8.76
CA TRP A 53 -7.83 -27.82 8.11
C TRP A 53 -7.87 -26.63 9.07
N VAL A 54 -8.22 -26.83 10.34
CA VAL A 54 -8.13 -25.79 11.37
C VAL A 54 -6.69 -25.35 11.60
N ALA A 55 -5.73 -26.28 11.64
CA ALA A 55 -4.31 -25.96 11.77
C ALA A 55 -3.80 -25.17 10.56
N VAL A 56 -4.16 -25.58 9.34
CA VAL A 56 -3.81 -24.84 8.10
C VAL A 56 -4.42 -23.44 8.11
N MET A 57 -5.68 -23.31 8.52
CA MET A 57 -6.36 -22.01 8.65
C MET A 57 -5.66 -21.11 9.66
N GLY A 58 -5.29 -21.63 10.84
CA GLY A 58 -4.57 -20.89 11.87
C GLY A 58 -3.22 -20.39 11.37
N LEU A 59 -2.43 -21.25 10.72
CA LEU A 59 -1.15 -20.86 10.11
C LEU A 59 -1.33 -19.81 9.01
N ALA A 60 -2.34 -19.96 8.14
CA ALA A 60 -2.64 -18.99 7.11
C ALA A 60 -2.96 -17.60 7.69
N TYR A 61 -3.74 -17.53 8.78
CA TYR A 61 -4.02 -16.26 9.46
C TYR A 61 -2.80 -15.65 10.14
N ILE A 62 -1.92 -16.45 10.75
CA ILE A 62 -0.68 -15.96 11.34
C ILE A 62 0.21 -15.32 10.27
N VAL A 63 0.40 -16.02 9.14
CA VAL A 63 1.22 -15.49 8.04
C VAL A 63 0.56 -14.26 7.42
N TYR A 64 -0.76 -14.29 7.21
CA TYR A 64 -1.52 -13.11 6.77
C TYR A 64 -1.28 -11.91 7.69
N ALA A 65 -1.35 -12.07 9.02
CA ALA A 65 -1.13 -10.96 9.95
C ALA A 65 0.27 -10.36 9.83
N ILE A 66 1.30 -11.21 9.66
CA ILE A 66 2.69 -10.77 9.47
C ILE A 66 2.85 -10.02 8.14
N VAL A 67 2.37 -10.58 7.04
CA VAL A 67 2.46 -9.97 5.71
C VAL A 67 1.67 -8.66 5.68
N ASN A 68 0.49 -8.61 6.29
CA ASN A 68 -0.32 -7.40 6.39
C ASN A 68 0.42 -6.27 7.13
N CYS A 69 1.17 -6.59 8.19
CA CYS A 69 2.02 -5.60 8.88
C CYS A 69 3.08 -5.03 7.93
N LEU A 70 3.75 -5.91 7.17
CA LEU A 70 4.75 -5.49 6.17
C LEU A 70 4.13 -4.63 5.06
N VAL A 71 2.95 -5.01 4.55
CA VAL A 71 2.20 -4.23 3.55
C VAL A 71 1.94 -2.83 4.05
N ASN A 72 1.47 -2.65 5.28
CA ASN A 72 1.19 -1.33 5.85
C ASN A 72 2.45 -0.46 5.96
N ILE A 73 3.57 -1.05 6.40
CA ILE A 73 4.85 -0.34 6.53
C ILE A 73 5.36 0.11 5.15
N GLU A 74 5.35 -0.79 4.17
CA GLU A 74 5.86 -0.51 2.83
C GLU A 74 4.96 0.44 2.04
N GLN A 75 3.63 0.35 2.20
CA GLN A 75 2.69 1.34 1.65
C GLN A 75 2.95 2.74 2.21
N ALA A 76 3.10 2.86 3.53
CA ALA A 76 3.38 4.15 4.16
C ALA A 76 4.73 4.71 3.71
N ARG A 77 5.77 3.86 3.59
CA ARG A 77 7.08 4.26 3.07
C ARG A 77 6.99 4.74 1.62
N PHE A 78 6.29 4.00 0.77
CA PHE A 78 6.10 4.35 -0.63
C PHE A 78 5.38 5.70 -0.78
N SER A 79 4.26 5.89 -0.07
CA SER A 79 3.52 7.16 -0.02
C SER A 79 4.43 8.34 0.37
N GLN A 80 5.19 8.20 1.46
CA GLN A 80 6.14 9.24 1.88
C GLN A 80 7.23 9.53 0.84
N ASN A 81 7.69 8.52 0.10
CA ASN A 81 8.69 8.70 -0.94
C ASN A 81 8.12 9.44 -2.16
N VAL A 82 6.86 9.15 -2.53
CA VAL A 82 6.13 9.91 -3.55
C VAL A 82 5.98 11.37 -3.11
N ASP A 83 5.54 11.62 -1.89
CA ASP A 83 5.36 12.97 -1.33
C ASP A 83 6.66 13.77 -1.34
N LYS A 84 7.78 13.15 -0.93
CA LYS A 84 9.10 13.79 -0.95
C LYS A 84 9.52 14.18 -2.36
N LEU A 85 9.26 13.34 -3.36
CA LEU A 85 9.57 13.65 -4.76
C LEU A 85 8.73 14.81 -5.29
N ILE A 86 7.43 14.82 -5.00
CA ILE A 86 6.53 15.90 -5.41
C ILE A 86 6.98 17.23 -4.78
N ARG A 87 7.22 17.25 -3.45
CA ARG A 87 7.71 18.44 -2.74
C ARG A 87 9.03 18.95 -3.32
N LYS A 88 9.96 18.03 -3.62
CA LYS A 88 11.25 18.38 -4.21
C LYS A 88 11.10 18.98 -5.60
N ASP A 89 10.26 18.42 -6.46
CA ASP A 89 10.04 18.93 -7.81
C ASP A 89 9.38 20.32 -7.76
N ILE A 90 8.35 20.52 -6.92
CA ILE A 90 7.70 21.84 -6.70
C ILE A 90 8.71 22.87 -6.19
N ALA A 91 9.50 22.55 -5.16
CA ALA A 91 10.50 23.47 -4.60
C ALA A 91 11.61 23.81 -5.60
N THR A 92 12.03 22.84 -6.42
CA THR A 92 13.02 23.05 -7.48
C THR A 92 12.47 23.97 -8.57
N GLU A 93 11.20 23.83 -8.92
CA GLU A 93 10.54 24.72 -9.89
C GLU A 93 10.40 26.14 -9.34
N LEU A 94 9.97 26.29 -8.09
CA LEU A 94 9.88 27.60 -7.42
C LEU A 94 11.24 28.31 -7.34
N SER A 95 12.28 27.59 -6.91
CA SER A 95 13.64 28.17 -6.77
C SER A 95 14.25 28.63 -8.10
N ARG A 96 13.80 28.07 -9.23
CA ARG A 96 14.24 28.46 -10.57
C ARG A 96 13.34 29.50 -11.23
N SER A 97 12.20 29.82 -10.64
CA SER A 97 11.24 30.78 -11.18
C SER A 97 11.72 32.22 -10.99
N ASN A 98 11.52 33.07 -12.01
CA ASN A 98 11.81 34.49 -11.90
C ASN A 98 10.72 35.22 -11.07
N TYR A 99 11.02 36.45 -10.65
CA TYR A 99 10.12 37.25 -9.81
C TYR A 99 8.69 37.38 -10.39
N ALA A 100 8.57 37.66 -11.69
CA ALA A 100 7.27 37.85 -12.35
C ALA A 100 6.46 36.54 -12.40
N THR A 101 7.12 35.39 -12.50
CA THR A 101 6.49 34.07 -12.53
C THR A 101 6.10 33.61 -11.13
N PHE A 102 6.96 33.87 -10.14
CA PHE A 102 6.69 33.58 -8.73
C PHE A 102 5.50 34.40 -8.20
N HIS A 103 5.35 35.66 -8.62
CA HIS A 103 4.24 36.51 -8.18
C HIS A 103 2.94 36.27 -8.96
N LYS A 104 2.87 35.30 -9.87
CA LYS A 104 1.60 34.89 -10.49
C LYS A 104 0.66 34.20 -9.50
N GLN A 105 1.20 33.64 -8.43
CA GLN A 105 0.44 33.00 -7.36
C GLN A 105 0.84 33.58 -6.02
N THR A 106 0.00 33.35 -5.01
CA THR A 106 0.30 33.81 -3.65
C THR A 106 1.18 32.81 -2.92
N VAL A 107 1.93 33.28 -1.92
CA VAL A 107 2.68 32.40 -1.00
C VAL A 107 1.76 31.38 -0.32
N SER A 108 0.52 31.79 -0.02
CA SER A 108 -0.51 30.90 0.52
C SER A 108 -0.85 29.75 -0.44
N THR A 109 -0.96 30.04 -1.74
CA THR A 109 -1.20 29.05 -2.79
C THR A 109 -0.07 28.01 -2.85
N TYR A 110 1.19 28.45 -2.82
CA TYR A 110 2.34 27.54 -2.81
C TYR A 110 2.42 26.68 -1.55
N SER A 111 2.08 27.27 -0.39
CA SER A 111 1.98 26.53 0.87
C SER A 111 0.89 25.45 0.79
N SER A 112 -0.27 25.76 0.22
CA SER A 112 -1.36 24.78 0.00
C SER A 112 -0.90 23.62 -0.88
N TRP A 113 -0.20 23.89 -1.99
CA TRP A 113 0.33 22.84 -2.86
C TRP A 113 1.30 21.91 -2.13
N LEU A 114 2.14 22.45 -1.23
CA LEU A 114 3.10 21.67 -0.46
C LEU A 114 2.48 20.97 0.76
N THR A 115 1.22 21.21 1.08
CA THR A 115 0.57 20.67 2.28
C THR A 115 -0.76 20.00 1.95
N ASN A 116 -1.81 20.79 1.73
CA ASN A 116 -3.17 20.33 1.50
C ASN A 116 -3.31 19.45 0.25
N ASP A 117 -2.73 19.89 -0.87
CA ASP A 117 -2.90 19.18 -2.14
C ASP A 117 -2.16 17.83 -2.10
N ILE A 118 -0.96 17.79 -1.50
CA ILE A 118 -0.22 16.53 -1.29
C ILE A 118 -0.97 15.61 -0.34
N THR A 119 -1.55 16.15 0.73
CA THR A 119 -2.34 15.34 1.68
C THR A 119 -3.60 14.77 1.04
N THR A 120 -4.17 15.46 0.05
CA THR A 120 -5.37 14.99 -0.67
C THR A 120 -5.05 13.85 -1.65
N ILE A 121 -3.79 13.72 -2.08
CA ILE A 121 -3.33 12.65 -2.99
C ILE A 121 -3.02 11.35 -2.21
N ASN A 122 -2.76 11.45 -0.90
CA ASN A 122 -2.53 10.30 0.00
C ASN A 122 -3.83 9.61 0.42
#